data_AF-A0A961VXF3-F1
#
_entry.id   AF-A0A961VXF3-F1
#
_cell.length_a   1.000
_cell.length_b   1.000
_cell.length_c   1.000
_cell.angle_alpha   90.00
_cell.angle_beta   90.00
_cell.angle_gamma   90.00
#
_symmetry.space_group_name_H-M   'P 1'
#
loop_
_entity.id
_entity.type
_entity.pdbx_description
1 polymer ?
#
loop_
_entity_poly.entity_id
_entity_poly.type
_entity_poly.pdbx_seq_one_letter_code
_entity_poly.pdbx_strand_id
1 'polypeptide(L)'
;MKTANQAQLRARPVTWVRALRPKGLLAMLGFLLIFSASLAGYAGVAPWAIAAAAIGLASISYTQYHRLYERGQELGYSDLVDATIVRSFFNALVASGGAYGFGWLVHAL
;
A
#
# COMPACT_ATOMS: atom_id res chain seq x y z
N MET A 1 41.14 16.72 12.40
CA MET A 1 40.39 15.51 12.81
C MET A 1 38.86 15.58 12.56
N LYS A 2 38.36 16.39 11.59
CA LYS A 2 36.92 16.46 11.23
C LYS A 2 36.56 15.75 9.92
N THR A 3 37.55 15.34 9.13
CA THR A 3 37.39 14.82 7.77
C THR A 3 37.18 13.30 7.70
N ALA A 4 37.64 12.54 8.69
CA ALA A 4 37.47 11.08 8.72
C ALA A 4 36.00 10.64 8.96
N ASN A 5 35.22 11.47 9.66
CA ASN A 5 33.84 11.13 10.03
C ASN A 5 32.86 11.23 8.83
N GLN A 6 33.15 12.13 7.88
CA GLN A 6 32.35 12.33 6.66
C GLN A 6 32.54 11.19 5.64
N ALA A 7 33.73 10.58 5.59
CA ALA A 7 34.01 9.44 4.73
C ALA A 7 33.35 8.14 5.25
N GLN A 8 33.30 7.96 6.58
CA GLN A 8 32.63 6.81 7.20
C GLN A 8 31.10 6.81 7.03
N LEU A 9 30.48 8.00 6.93
CA LEU A 9 29.04 8.12 6.70
C LEU A 9 28.62 7.79 5.26
N ARG A 10 29.51 7.99 4.28
CA ARG A 10 29.28 7.62 2.87
C ARG A 10 29.51 6.13 2.58
N ALA A 11 30.26 5.46 3.44
CA ALA A 11 30.61 4.03 3.28
C ALA A 11 29.66 3.08 4.01
N ARG A 12 28.58 3.58 4.66
CA ARG A 12 27.59 2.68 5.27
C ARG A 12 26.66 2.15 4.18
N PRO A 13 26.74 0.87 3.80
CA PRO A 13 25.74 0.29 2.93
C PRO A 13 24.39 0.43 3.63
N VAL A 14 23.39 1.00 2.94
CA VAL A 14 22.01 1.14 3.42
C VAL A 14 21.33 -0.25 3.37
N THR A 15 21.94 -1.26 3.99
CA THR A 15 21.57 -2.67 3.80
C THR A 15 20.81 -3.28 4.97
N TRP A 16 20.57 -2.55 6.06
CA TRP A 16 20.02 -3.17 7.28
C TRP A 16 18.51 -3.02 7.50
N VAL A 17 17.78 -2.29 6.68
CA VAL A 17 16.31 -2.14 6.86
C VAL A 17 15.51 -3.17 6.05
N ARG A 18 16.18 -4.00 5.23
CA ARG A 18 15.51 -4.89 4.26
C ARG A 18 15.10 -6.27 4.80
N ALA A 19 15.46 -6.61 6.05
CA ALA A 19 15.46 -8.01 6.49
C ALA A 19 14.33 -8.46 7.45
N LEU A 20 13.49 -7.57 7.99
CA LEU A 20 12.48 -7.97 8.99
C LEU A 20 11.10 -7.36 8.72
N ARG A 21 10.60 -7.52 7.50
CA ARG A 21 9.15 -7.49 7.29
C ARG A 21 8.71 -8.75 6.58
N PRO A 22 7.71 -9.48 7.08
CA PRO A 22 7.13 -10.61 6.37
C PRO A 22 6.45 -10.07 5.11
N LYS A 23 7.19 -9.98 4.01
CA LYS A 23 6.68 -9.60 2.69
C LYS A 23 5.47 -10.46 2.30
N GLY A 24 5.49 -11.74 2.71
CA GLY A 24 4.38 -12.67 2.55
C GLY A 24 3.10 -12.26 3.30
N LEU A 25 3.20 -11.69 4.52
CA LEU A 25 2.02 -11.30 5.28
C LEU A 25 1.28 -10.14 4.62
N LEU A 26 2.00 -9.10 4.20
CA LEU A 26 1.37 -7.93 3.57
C LEU A 26 0.79 -8.27 2.19
N ALA A 27 1.45 -9.16 1.44
CA ALA A 27 0.92 -9.69 0.18
C ALA A 27 -0.37 -10.51 0.43
N MET A 28 -0.38 -11.36 1.45
CA MET A 28 -1.55 -12.15 1.85
C MET A 28 -2.71 -11.25 2.29
N LEU A 29 -2.45 -10.22 3.10
CA LEU A 29 -3.47 -9.27 3.52
C LEU A 29 -4.05 -8.48 2.33
N GLY A 30 -3.20 -8.06 1.38
CA GLY A 30 -3.66 -7.42 0.15
C GLY A 30 -4.56 -8.34 -0.68
N PHE A 31 -4.18 -9.62 -0.83
CA PHE A 31 -5.01 -10.62 -1.49
C PHE A 31 -6.36 -10.81 -0.77
N LEU A 32 -6.35 -10.97 0.56
CA LEU A 32 -7.55 -11.16 1.37
C LEU A 32 -8.53 -9.99 1.26
N LEU A 33 -8.04 -8.75 1.16
CA LEU A 33 -8.89 -7.57 0.98
C LEU A 33 -9.55 -7.50 -0.40
N ILE A 34 -8.84 -7.90 -1.46
CA ILE A 34 -9.41 -7.97 -2.81
C ILE A 34 -10.41 -9.13 -2.88
N PHE A 35 -10.06 -10.27 -2.30
CA PHE A 35 -10.93 -11.44 -2.25
C PHE A 35 -12.21 -11.16 -1.46
N SER A 36 -12.11 -10.50 -0.30
CA SER A 36 -13.28 -10.14 0.49
C SER A 36 -14.16 -9.11 -0.21
N ALA A 37 -13.59 -8.20 -1.03
CA ALA A 37 -14.37 -7.30 -1.88
C ALA A 37 -15.17 -8.07 -2.94
N SER A 38 -14.58 -9.07 -3.59
CA SER A 38 -15.29 -9.97 -4.51
C SER A 38 -16.38 -10.78 -3.80
N LEU A 39 -16.06 -11.35 -2.64
CA LEU A 39 -17.02 -12.10 -1.83
C LEU A 39 -18.20 -11.21 -1.38
N ALA A 40 -17.94 -9.95 -1.04
CA ALA A 40 -18.98 -8.98 -0.69
C ALA A 40 -19.89 -8.68 -1.89
N GLY A 41 -19.32 -8.55 -3.09
CA GLY A 41 -20.09 -8.41 -4.33
C GLY A 41 -20.96 -9.64 -4.60
N TYR A 42 -20.40 -10.84 -4.42
CA TYR A 42 -21.13 -12.09 -4.56
C TYR A 42 -22.26 -12.25 -3.53
N ALA A 43 -22.03 -11.81 -2.29
CA ALA A 43 -23.05 -11.88 -1.23
C ALA A 43 -24.09 -10.75 -1.32
N GLY A 44 -24.01 -9.85 -2.33
CA GLY A 44 -24.93 -8.73 -2.49
C GLY A 44 -24.82 -7.67 -1.38
N VAL A 45 -23.68 -7.60 -0.68
CA VAL A 45 -23.43 -6.59 0.36
C VAL A 45 -23.35 -5.22 -0.29
N ALA A 46 -23.80 -4.17 0.41
CA ALA A 46 -23.81 -2.83 -0.16
C ALA A 46 -22.40 -2.32 -0.61
N PRO A 47 -22.34 -1.42 -1.62
CA PRO A 47 -21.10 -1.03 -2.30
C PRO A 47 -20.04 -0.36 -1.42
N TRP A 48 -20.39 0.04 -0.19
CA TRP A 48 -19.45 0.60 0.78
C TRP A 48 -18.30 -0.38 1.11
N ALA A 49 -18.49 -1.68 0.88
CA ALA A 49 -17.44 -2.70 1.01
C ALA A 49 -16.22 -2.41 0.10
N ILE A 50 -16.43 -1.77 -1.06
CA ILE A 50 -15.35 -1.35 -1.97
C ILE A 50 -14.44 -0.34 -1.29
N ALA A 51 -15.04 0.64 -0.61
CA ALA A 51 -14.32 1.70 0.10
C ALA A 51 -13.56 1.12 1.31
N ALA A 52 -14.18 0.22 2.07
CA ALA A 52 -13.52 -0.47 3.19
C ALA A 52 -12.28 -1.25 2.74
N ALA A 53 -12.39 -2.01 1.64
CA ALA A 53 -11.27 -2.73 1.06
C ALA A 53 -10.16 -1.81 0.54
N ALA A 54 -10.53 -0.72 -0.15
CA ALA A 54 -9.58 0.27 -0.66
C ALA A 54 -8.80 0.97 0.46
N ILE A 55 -9.46 1.33 1.57
CA ILE A 55 -8.80 1.90 2.75
C ILE A 55 -7.82 0.89 3.37
N GLY A 56 -8.20 -0.39 3.46
CA GLY A 56 -7.30 -1.45 3.93
C GLY A 56 -6.05 -1.61 3.05
N LEU A 57 -6.23 -1.63 1.73
CA LEU A 57 -5.14 -1.73 0.74
C LEU A 57 -4.21 -0.52 0.81
N ALA A 58 -4.77 0.69 0.93
CA ALA A 58 -4.00 1.91 1.08
C ALA A 58 -3.22 1.94 2.41
N SER A 59 -3.82 1.44 3.49
CA SER A 59 -3.15 1.31 4.80
C SER A 59 -1.96 0.35 4.72
N ILE A 60 -2.12 -0.79 4.04
CA ILE A 60 -1.01 -1.74 3.79
C ILE A 60 0.09 -1.07 2.97
N SER A 61 -0.25 -0.33 1.91
CA SER A 61 0.71 0.45 1.12
C SER A 61 1.47 1.46 1.98
N TYR A 62 0.76 2.24 2.82
CA TYR A 62 1.39 3.18 3.74
C TYR A 62 2.35 2.50 4.70
N THR A 63 1.95 1.38 5.30
CA THR A 63 2.87 0.64 6.18
C THR A 63 4.12 0.25 5.40
N GLN A 64 4.02 -0.31 4.19
CA GLN A 64 5.16 -0.76 3.36
C GLN A 64 6.18 0.34 3.08
N TYR A 65 5.73 1.57 2.85
CA TYR A 65 6.57 2.66 2.38
C TYR A 65 6.74 3.82 3.37
N HIS A 66 6.30 3.69 4.63
CA HIS A 66 6.33 4.79 5.62
C HIS A 66 7.71 5.50 5.74
N ARG A 67 8.82 4.75 5.70
CA ARG A 67 10.17 5.35 5.79
C ARG A 67 10.59 6.11 4.54
N LEU A 68 10.03 5.79 3.37
CA LEU A 68 10.23 6.58 2.16
C LEU A 68 9.45 7.88 2.25
N TYR A 69 8.23 7.83 2.81
CA TYR A 69 7.40 9.01 3.01
C TYR A 69 8.02 10.00 3.99
N GLU A 70 8.52 9.53 5.15
CA GLU A 70 9.23 10.38 6.12
C GLU A 70 10.44 11.06 5.48
N ARG A 71 11.27 10.29 4.76
CA ARG A 71 12.45 10.85 4.07
C ARG A 71 12.09 11.81 2.95
N GLY A 72 11.00 11.57 2.23
CA GLY A 72 10.50 12.47 1.20
C GLY A 72 10.06 13.81 1.78
N GLN A 73 9.40 13.79 2.95
CA GLN A 73 9.00 15.00 3.68
C GLN A 73 10.21 15.75 4.26
N GLU A 74 11.18 15.04 4.84
CA GLU A 74 12.44 15.63 5.34
C GLU A 74 13.23 16.35 4.23
N LEU A 75 13.09 15.90 2.98
CA LEU A 75 13.76 16.48 1.81
C LEU A 75 12.92 17.54 1.08
N GLY A 76 11.72 17.86 1.56
CA GLY A 76 10.84 18.88 0.96
C GLY A 76 10.07 18.42 -0.29
N TYR A 77 9.96 17.11 -0.54
CA TYR A 77 9.21 16.53 -1.67
C TYR A 77 7.76 16.14 -1.30
N SER A 78 7.09 16.93 -0.45
CA SER A 78 5.73 16.65 0.05
C SER A 78 4.73 16.46 -1.09
N ASP A 79 4.79 17.27 -2.14
CA ASP A 79 3.81 17.22 -3.24
C ASP A 79 3.90 15.91 -4.04
N LEU A 80 5.12 15.37 -4.22
CA LEU A 80 5.33 14.08 -4.89
C LEU A 80 4.86 12.92 -4.02
N VAL A 81 5.03 13.03 -2.71
CA VAL A 81 4.53 12.07 -1.73
C VAL A 81 3.00 12.01 -1.78
N ASP A 82 2.34 13.15 -1.71
CA ASP A 82 0.88 13.24 -1.71
C ASP A 82 0.28 12.72 -3.01
N ALA A 83 0.85 13.10 -4.16
CA ALA A 83 0.43 12.58 -5.47
C ALA A 83 0.56 11.05 -5.56
N THR A 84 1.60 10.47 -4.94
CA THR A 84 1.82 9.03 -4.92
C THR A 84 0.80 8.31 -4.04
N ILE A 85 0.48 8.86 -2.87
CA ILE A 85 -0.54 8.31 -1.97
C ILE A 85 -1.90 8.31 -2.64
N VAL A 86 -2.29 9.43 -3.26
CA VAL A 86 -3.57 9.56 -3.97
C VAL A 86 -3.66 8.57 -5.13
N ARG A 87 -2.60 8.44 -5.95
CA ARG A 87 -2.56 7.44 -7.04
C ARG A 87 -2.65 6.01 -6.51
N SER A 88 -1.95 5.70 -5.41
CA SER A 88 -2.02 4.38 -4.78
C SER A 88 -3.43 4.07 -4.27
N PHE A 89 -4.11 5.06 -3.67
CA PHE A 89 -5.48 4.91 -3.21
C PHE A 89 -6.44 4.69 -4.38
N PHE A 90 -6.30 5.45 -5.47
CA PHE A 90 -7.11 5.30 -6.66
C PHE A 90 -6.95 3.91 -7.29
N ASN A 91 -5.72 3.41 -7.39
CA ASN A 91 -5.45 2.05 -7.87
C ASN A 91 -6.10 0.98 -6.96
N ALA A 92 -6.05 1.17 -5.64
CA ALA A 92 -6.72 0.28 -4.70
C ALA A 92 -8.25 0.29 -4.88
N LEU A 93 -8.83 1.46 -5.13
CA LEU A 93 -10.26 1.64 -5.39
C LEU A 93 -10.71 0.95 -6.68
N VAL A 94 -9.93 1.08 -7.75
CA VAL A 94 -10.20 0.40 -9.03
C VAL A 94 -10.08 -1.11 -8.88
N ALA A 95 -9.07 -1.59 -8.16
CA ALA A 95 -8.87 -3.02 -7.91
C ALA A 95 -10.00 -3.62 -7.08
N SER A 96 -10.39 -2.99 -5.96
CA SER A 96 -11.49 -3.49 -5.12
C SER A 96 -12.84 -3.35 -5.80
N GLY A 97 -13.07 -2.28 -6.56
CA GLY A 97 -14.29 -2.08 -7.33
C GLY A 97 -14.44 -3.11 -8.45
N GLY A 98 -13.37 -3.40 -9.19
CA GLY A 98 -13.36 -4.46 -10.19
C GLY A 98 -13.65 -5.83 -9.58
N ALA A 99 -12.99 -6.18 -8.47
CA ALA A 99 -13.21 -7.43 -7.77
C ALA A 99 -14.66 -7.57 -7.28
N TYR A 100 -15.21 -6.52 -6.64
CA TYR A 100 -16.61 -6.49 -6.23
C TYR A 100 -17.57 -6.65 -7.42
N GLY A 101 -17.32 -5.93 -8.52
CA GLY A 101 -18.13 -6.00 -9.73
C GLY A 101 -18.15 -7.41 -10.33
N PHE A 102 -17.01 -8.09 -10.37
CA PHE A 102 -16.94 -9.49 -10.79
C PHE A 102 -17.73 -10.42 -9.87
N GLY A 103 -17.60 -10.26 -8.55
CA GLY A 103 -18.36 -11.06 -7.59
C GLY A 103 -19.88 -10.88 -7.76
N TRP A 104 -20.32 -9.63 -7.94
CA TRP A 104 -21.72 -9.31 -8.19
C TRP A 104 -22.22 -9.91 -9.51
N LEU A 105 -21.42 -9.84 -10.57
CA LEU A 105 -21.77 -10.42 -11.88
C LEU A 105 -21.92 -11.94 -11.78
N VAL A 106 -21.03 -12.62 -11.04
CA VAL A 106 -21.13 -14.06 -10.76
C VAL A 106 -22.39 -14.40 -9.96
N HIS A 107 -22.81 -13.55 -9.03
CA HIS A 107 -24.06 -13.75 -8.29
C HIS A 107 -25.31 -13.54 -9.17
N ALA A 108 -25.22 -12.63 -10.14
CA ALA A 108 -26.33 -12.29 -11.02
C ALA A 108 -26.54 -13.26 -12.19
N LEU A 109 -25.59 -14.17 -12.46
CA LEU A 109 -25.58 -15.13 -13.57
C LEU A 109 -26.06 -16.51 -13.13
#